data_AF-A0A6V7PXE7-F1
#
_entry.id   AF-A0A6V7PXE7-F1
#
_cell.length_a   1.000
_cell.length_b   1.000
_cell.length_c   1.000
_cell.angle_alpha   90.00
_cell.angle_beta   90.00
_cell.angle_gamma   90.00
#
_symmetry.space_group_name_H-M   'P 1'
#
loop_
_entity.id
_entity.type
_entity.pdbx_description
1 polymer ?
#
loop_
_entity_poly.entity_id
_entity_poly.type
_entity_poly.pdbx_seq_one_letter_code
_entity_poly.pdbx_strand_id
1 'polypeptide(L)'
;MKEWCATHFYSISKVKKELSEDIQKLDILEEQQTLTDQQAARRKQLKLQVAKVIMEEEILWKMRAKQHWLKKGDGNTMFFHAMANGRRRENDIGSIEDSGEILHRGEDIQEYFYSHFKGYVVRSGTER
;
A
#
# COMPACT_ATOMS: atom_id res chain seq x y z
N MET A 1 20.98 0.20 -12.60
CA MET A 1 19.85 0.83 -11.88
C MET A 1 20.19 2.19 -11.24
N LYS A 2 21.43 2.44 -10.77
CA LYS A 2 21.82 3.73 -10.16
C LYS A 2 21.85 4.92 -11.15
N GLU A 3 22.33 4.72 -12.38
CA GLU A 3 22.44 5.80 -13.38
C GLU A 3 21.09 6.29 -13.90
N TRP A 4 20.12 5.40 -14.08
CA TRP A 4 18.76 5.79 -14.49
C TRP A 4 18.08 6.66 -13.42
N CYS A 5 18.25 6.33 -12.14
CA CYS A 5 17.70 7.15 -11.05
C CYS A 5 18.34 8.55 -10.99
N ALA A 6 19.65 8.65 -11.17
CA ALA A 6 20.36 9.93 -11.13
C ALA A 6 19.98 10.83 -12.31
N THR A 7 20.00 10.28 -13.52
CA THR A 7 19.67 11.02 -14.75
C THR A 7 18.19 11.44 -14.79
N HIS A 8 17.27 10.56 -14.39
CA HIS A 8 15.84 10.82 -14.43
C HIS A 8 15.37 11.76 -13.31
N PHE A 9 15.87 11.59 -12.07
CA PHE A 9 15.48 12.47 -10.95
C PHE A 9 16.06 13.88 -11.09
N TYR A 10 17.31 13.99 -11.57
CA TYR A 10 17.92 15.27 -11.89
C TYR A 10 17.18 15.95 -13.05
N SER A 11 16.73 15.17 -14.04
CA SER A 11 15.91 15.66 -15.14
C SER A 11 14.54 16.17 -14.67
N ILE A 12 13.80 15.43 -13.84
CA ILE A 12 12.50 15.87 -13.30
C ILE A 12 12.65 17.13 -12.45
N SER A 13 13.65 17.18 -11.57
CA SER A 13 13.91 18.35 -10.72
C SER A 13 14.26 19.59 -11.55
N LYS A 14 15.08 19.40 -12.60
CA LYS A 14 15.45 20.47 -13.54
C LYS A 14 14.22 20.96 -14.30
N VAL A 15 13.40 20.07 -14.85
CA VAL A 15 12.18 20.41 -15.58
C VAL A 15 11.17 21.14 -14.69
N LYS A 16 10.97 20.70 -13.44
CA LYS A 16 10.13 21.42 -12.46
C LYS A 16 10.62 22.84 -12.21
N LYS A 17 11.95 23.01 -12.04
CA LYS A 17 12.55 24.32 -11.82
C LYS A 17 12.33 25.25 -13.02
N GLU A 18 12.64 24.77 -14.22
CA GLU A 18 12.45 25.55 -15.46
C GLU A 18 10.98 25.96 -15.66
N LEU A 19 10.04 25.03 -15.49
CA LEU A 19 8.61 25.33 -15.59
C LEU A 19 8.13 26.33 -14.53
N SER A 20 8.67 26.23 -13.30
CA SER A 20 8.33 27.15 -12.21
C SER A 20 8.88 28.56 -12.47
N GLU A 21 10.09 28.67 -12.98
CA GLU A 21 10.70 29.95 -13.36
C GLU A 21 9.91 30.62 -14.49
N ASP A 22 9.46 29.87 -15.49
CA ASP A 22 8.66 30.41 -16.59
C ASP A 22 7.26 30.85 -16.14
N ILE A 23 6.63 30.15 -15.19
CA ILE A 23 5.38 30.59 -14.59
C ILE A 23 5.60 31.86 -13.76
N GLN A 24 6.68 31.93 -12.96
CA GLN A 24 7.02 33.13 -12.19
C GLN A 24 7.24 34.35 -13.08
N LYS A 25 7.91 34.21 -14.23
CA LYS A 25 8.07 35.30 -15.19
C LYS A 25 6.72 35.81 -15.68
N LEU A 26 5.78 34.92 -15.99
CA LEU A 26 4.43 35.29 -16.42
C LEU A 26 3.61 35.93 -15.30
N ASP A 27 3.76 35.47 -14.07
CA ASP A 27 3.08 36.04 -12.90
C ASP A 27 3.61 37.46 -12.60
N ILE A 28 4.93 37.70 -12.68
CA ILE A 28 5.53 39.04 -12.54
C ILE A 28 5.06 39.98 -13.66
N LEU A 29 4.93 39.48 -14.89
CA LEU A 29 4.41 40.27 -16.01
C LEU A 29 2.93 40.64 -15.80
N GLU A 30 2.13 39.78 -15.18
CA GLU A 30 0.72 40.02 -14.84
C GLU A 30 0.56 41.14 -13.78
N GLU A 31 1.50 41.24 -12.84
CA GLU A 31 1.53 42.33 -11.84
C GLU A 31 1.82 43.70 -12.47
N GLN A 32 2.55 43.72 -13.59
CA GLN A 32 2.95 44.96 -14.28
C GLN A 32 1.97 45.36 -15.40
N GLN A 33 1.31 44.40 -16.04
CA GLN A 33 0.37 44.62 -17.13
C GLN A 33 -0.62 43.44 -17.28
N THR A 34 -1.81 43.71 -17.81
CA THR A 34 -2.74 42.64 -18.19
C THR A 34 -2.12 41.71 -19.24
N LEU A 35 -2.15 40.40 -18.97
CA LEU A 35 -1.65 39.39 -19.90
C LEU A 35 -2.45 39.38 -21.21
N THR A 36 -1.74 39.19 -22.32
CA THR A 36 -2.39 38.90 -23.61
C THR A 36 -3.00 37.50 -23.60
N ASP A 37 -4.02 37.26 -24.45
CA ASP A 37 -4.67 35.95 -24.57
C ASP A 37 -3.67 34.82 -24.86
N GLN A 38 -2.63 35.10 -25.64
CA GLN A 38 -1.56 34.16 -25.95
C GLN A 38 -0.71 33.81 -24.71
N GLN A 39 -0.39 34.80 -23.88
CA GLN A 39 0.35 34.59 -22.63
C GLN A 39 -0.49 33.84 -21.59
N ALA A 40 -1.78 34.16 -21.50
CA ALA A 40 -2.73 33.45 -20.64
C ALA A 40 -2.87 31.97 -21.05
N ALA A 41 -2.98 31.69 -22.35
CA ALA A 41 -2.99 30.34 -22.89
C ALA A 41 -1.68 29.59 -22.60
N ARG A 42 -0.53 30.26 -22.75
CA ARG A 42 0.79 29.70 -22.42
C ARG A 42 0.91 29.36 -20.94
N ARG A 43 0.44 30.24 -20.05
CA ARG A 43 0.41 29.99 -18.59
C ARG A 43 -0.42 28.76 -18.25
N LYS A 44 -1.60 28.62 -18.85
CA LYS A 44 -2.46 27.44 -18.68
C LYS A 44 -1.74 26.16 -19.12
N GLN A 45 -1.04 26.20 -20.26
CA GLN A 45 -0.27 25.07 -20.76
C GLN A 45 0.88 24.69 -19.81
N LEU A 46 1.62 25.68 -19.29
CA LEU A 46 2.72 25.45 -18.34
C LEU A 46 2.20 24.83 -17.03
N LYS A 47 1.07 25.32 -16.49
CA LYS A 47 0.43 24.72 -15.31
C LYS A 47 0.04 23.25 -15.54
N LEU A 48 -0.46 22.91 -16.72
CA LEU A 48 -0.76 21.51 -17.08
C LEU A 48 0.51 20.66 -17.16
N GLN A 49 1.61 21.20 -17.70
CA GLN A 49 2.89 20.49 -17.73
C GLN A 49 3.45 20.25 -16.33
N VAL A 50 3.36 21.23 -15.43
CA VAL A 50 3.75 21.05 -14.03
C VAL A 50 2.94 19.94 -13.36
N ALA A 51 1.61 19.94 -13.54
CA ALA A 51 0.75 18.90 -12.98
C ALA A 51 1.13 17.50 -13.50
N LYS A 52 1.43 17.38 -14.80
CA LYS A 52 1.90 16.12 -15.40
C LYS A 52 3.21 15.63 -14.78
N VAL A 53 4.19 16.52 -14.63
CA VAL A 53 5.50 16.16 -14.04
C VAL A 53 5.35 15.74 -12.57
N ILE A 54 4.49 16.41 -11.80
CA ILE A 54 4.17 15.99 -10.42
C ILE A 54 3.57 14.59 -10.39
N MET A 55 2.61 14.31 -11.28
CA MET A 55 1.97 13.00 -11.35
C MET A 55 2.97 11.88 -11.69
N GLU A 56 3.87 12.11 -12.65
CA GLU A 56 4.93 11.16 -13.00
C GLU A 56 5.87 10.92 -11.82
N GLU A 57 6.22 11.98 -11.08
CA GLU A 57 7.04 11.88 -9.88
C GLU A 57 6.35 11.05 -8.78
N GLU A 58 5.07 11.27 -8.52
CA GLU A 58 4.29 10.48 -7.56
C GLU A 58 4.26 8.99 -7.92
N ILE A 59 4.07 8.67 -9.20
CA ILE A 59 4.09 7.29 -9.68
C ILE A 59 5.45 6.64 -9.40
N LEU A 60 6.54 7.36 -9.70
CA LEU A 60 7.90 6.88 -9.42
C LEU A 60 8.12 6.64 -7.92
N TRP A 61 7.68 7.57 -7.06
CA TRP A 61 7.78 7.40 -5.60
C TRP A 61 6.98 6.19 -5.11
N LYS A 62 5.78 5.97 -5.63
CA LYS A 62 4.95 4.78 -5.32
C LYS A 62 5.63 3.48 -5.77
N MET A 63 6.20 3.45 -6.97
CA MET A 63 6.92 2.27 -7.48
C MET A 63 8.15 1.96 -6.62
N ARG A 64 8.93 2.97 -6.23
CA ARG A 64 10.09 2.81 -5.34
C ARG A 64 9.67 2.33 -3.95
N ALA A 65 8.63 2.92 -3.38
CA ALA A 65 8.09 2.49 -2.09
C ALA A 65 7.65 1.03 -2.15
N LYS A 66 6.94 0.60 -3.21
CA LYS A 66 6.54 -0.78 -3.42
C LYS A 66 7.73 -1.72 -3.58
N GLN A 67 8.73 -1.36 -4.40
CA GLN A 67 9.94 -2.17 -4.57
C GLN A 67 10.71 -2.31 -3.26
N HIS A 68 10.84 -1.22 -2.51
CA HIS A 68 11.49 -1.23 -1.21
C HIS A 68 10.68 -2.04 -0.18
N TRP A 69 9.35 -1.95 -0.22
CA TRP A 69 8.48 -2.77 0.62
C TRP A 69 8.57 -4.25 0.27
N LEU A 70 8.61 -4.63 -1.01
CA LEU A 70 8.82 -6.01 -1.44
C LEU A 70 10.19 -6.54 -1.01
N LYS A 71 11.24 -5.74 -1.24
CA LYS A 71 12.61 -6.10 -0.83
C LYS A 71 12.76 -6.22 0.68
N LYS A 72 12.10 -5.34 1.45
CA LYS A 72 12.02 -5.48 2.89
C LYS A 72 11.14 -6.66 3.28
N GLY A 73 10.02 -6.90 2.60
CA GLY A 73 9.05 -7.96 2.86
C GLY A 73 9.64 -9.35 2.75
N ASP A 74 10.45 -9.62 1.72
CA ASP A 74 11.23 -10.86 1.61
C ASP A 74 12.24 -11.03 2.76
N GLY A 75 12.70 -9.91 3.35
CA GLY A 75 13.56 -9.89 4.53
C GLY A 75 12.83 -9.66 5.86
N ASN A 76 11.50 -9.48 5.87
CA ASN A 76 10.73 -9.09 7.05
C ASN A 76 10.03 -10.30 7.67
N THR A 77 10.79 -11.38 7.78
CA THR A 77 10.40 -12.58 8.51
C THR A 77 9.92 -12.21 9.91
N MET A 78 10.58 -11.29 10.61
CA MET A 78 10.17 -10.90 11.96
C MET A 78 8.77 -10.26 12.04
N PHE A 79 8.41 -9.32 11.16
CA PHE A 79 7.07 -8.72 11.20
C PHE A 79 6.00 -9.73 10.78
N PHE A 80 6.26 -10.52 9.75
CA PHE A 80 5.34 -11.56 9.30
C PHE A 80 5.14 -12.63 10.39
N HIS A 81 6.22 -13.10 11.01
CA HIS A 81 6.16 -14.03 12.14
C HIS A 81 5.50 -13.40 13.36
N ALA A 82 5.71 -12.10 13.65
CA ALA A 82 5.04 -11.42 14.75
C ALA A 82 3.52 -11.35 14.54
N MET A 83 3.07 -11.01 13.33
CA MET A 83 1.65 -11.01 12.95
C MET A 83 1.05 -12.41 12.95
N ALA A 84 1.75 -13.40 12.40
CA ALA A 84 1.32 -14.80 12.41
C ALA A 84 1.26 -15.38 13.83
N ASN A 85 2.24 -15.07 14.68
CA ASN A 85 2.23 -15.45 16.10
C ASN A 85 1.14 -14.73 16.88
N GLY A 86 0.84 -13.47 16.54
CA GLY A 86 -0.30 -12.74 17.09
C GLY A 86 -1.61 -13.44 16.79
N ARG A 87 -1.87 -13.75 15.50
CA ARG A 87 -3.03 -14.53 15.07
C ARG A 87 -3.08 -15.92 15.70
N ARG A 88 -1.94 -16.59 15.84
CA ARG A 88 -1.87 -17.90 16.51
C ARG A 88 -2.28 -17.81 17.97
N ARG A 89 -1.85 -16.78 18.71
CA ARG A 89 -2.26 -16.57 20.12
C ARG A 89 -3.73 -16.20 20.25
N GLU A 90 -4.24 -15.39 19.33
CA GLU A 90 -5.65 -14.97 19.31
C GLU A 90 -6.59 -16.15 18.99
N ASN A 91 -6.16 -17.03 18.08
CA ASN A 91 -6.93 -18.20 17.68
C ASN A 91 -6.64 -19.44 18.55
N ASP A 92 -5.85 -19.30 19.62
CA ASP A 92 -5.54 -20.40 20.52
C ASP A 92 -6.75 -20.67 21.43
N ILE A 93 -7.30 -21.88 21.34
CA ILE A 93 -8.47 -22.28 22.14
C ILE A 93 -7.94 -22.86 23.45
N GLY A 94 -7.94 -22.03 24.51
CA GLY A 94 -7.45 -22.43 25.83
C GLY A 94 -8.40 -23.33 26.63
N SER A 95 -9.71 -23.24 26.37
CA SER A 95 -10.71 -24.13 26.98
C SER A 95 -12.00 -24.14 26.18
N ILE A 96 -12.79 -25.22 26.33
CA ILE A 96 -14.14 -25.34 25.77
C ILE A 96 -15.09 -25.66 26.92
N GLU A 97 -16.24 -24.99 26.95
CA GLU A 97 -17.35 -25.35 27.83
C GLU A 97 -18.44 -26.04 27.02
N ASP A 98 -18.82 -27.25 27.42
CA ASP A 98 -19.98 -27.96 26.89
C ASP A 98 -20.88 -28.41 28.05
N SER A 99 -22.13 -27.98 28.04
CA SER A 99 -23.18 -28.41 28.99
C SER A 99 -22.80 -28.30 30.48
N GLY A 100 -21.92 -27.35 30.83
CA GLY A 100 -21.44 -27.09 32.19
C GLY A 100 -20.11 -27.77 32.57
N GLU A 101 -19.53 -28.58 31.68
CA GLU A 101 -18.19 -29.14 31.84
C GLU A 101 -17.15 -28.31 31.06
N ILE A 102 -16.06 -27.90 31.73
CA ILE A 102 -14.99 -27.11 31.11
C ILE A 102 -13.77 -28.01 30.84
N LEU A 103 -13.43 -28.14 29.57
CA LEU A 103 -12.25 -28.86 29.08
C LEU A 103 -11.08 -27.88 28.96
N HIS A 104 -10.01 -28.11 29.71
CA HIS A 104 -8.85 -27.20 29.80
C HIS A 104 -7.57 -27.70 29.11
N ARG A 105 -7.51 -28.97 28.67
CA ARG A 105 -6.31 -29.54 28.02
C ARG A 105 -6.46 -29.56 26.50
N GLY A 106 -5.40 -29.19 25.79
CA GLY A 106 -5.37 -29.18 24.32
C GLY A 106 -5.63 -30.54 23.68
N GLU A 107 -5.24 -31.66 24.31
CA GLU A 107 -5.53 -33.01 23.83
C GLU A 107 -7.04 -33.33 23.95
N ASP A 108 -7.64 -33.05 25.11
CA ASP A 108 -9.08 -33.24 25.36
C ASP A 108 -9.94 -32.37 24.42
N ILE A 109 -9.49 -31.14 24.13
CA ILE A 109 -10.13 -30.23 23.18
C ILE A 109 -10.08 -30.78 21.74
N GLN A 110 -8.94 -31.34 21.32
CA GLN A 110 -8.80 -31.95 20.00
C GLN A 110 -9.69 -33.19 19.85
N GLU A 111 -9.72 -34.05 20.86
CA GLU A 111 -10.57 -35.25 20.86
C GLU A 111 -12.06 -34.89 20.91
N TYR A 112 -12.44 -33.88 21.70
CA TYR A 112 -13.79 -33.32 21.74
C TYR A 112 -14.22 -32.82 20.35
N PHE A 113 -13.40 -31.99 19.69
CA PHE A 113 -13.71 -31.51 18.34
C PHE A 113 -13.82 -32.65 17.33
N TYR A 114 -12.88 -33.60 17.37
CA TYR A 114 -12.92 -34.76 16.48
C TYR A 114 -14.19 -35.59 16.69
N SER A 115 -14.55 -35.93 17.93
CA SER A 115 -15.75 -36.69 18.26
C SER A 115 -17.03 -35.95 17.89
N HIS A 116 -17.13 -34.66 18.26
CA HIS A 116 -18.28 -33.80 17.98
C HIS A 116 -18.55 -33.71 16.48
N PHE A 117 -17.53 -33.42 15.68
CA PHE A 117 -17.71 -33.23 14.23
C PHE A 117 -17.72 -34.52 13.41
N LYS A 118 -17.16 -35.64 13.91
CA LYS A 118 -17.23 -36.95 13.25
C LYS A 118 -18.67 -37.41 12.99
N GLY A 119 -19.61 -37.10 13.91
CA GLY A 119 -21.04 -37.40 13.72
C GLY A 119 -21.71 -36.56 12.63
N TYR A 120 -21.27 -35.33 12.40
CA TYR A 120 -21.82 -34.43 11.37
C TYR A 120 -21.37 -34.82 9.95
N VAL A 121 -20.14 -35.30 9.79
CA VAL A 121 -19.60 -35.72 8.48
C VAL A 121 -20.25 -37.01 7.98
N VAL A 122 -20.62 -37.93 8.88
CA VAL A 122 -21.27 -39.20 8.49
C VAL A 122 -22.75 -39.01 8.11
N ARG A 123 -23.46 -38.08 8.74
CA ARG A 123 -24.89 -37.80 8.45
C ARG A 123 -25.14 -37.02 7.16
N SER A 124 -24.15 -36.27 6.67
CA SER A 124 -24.28 -35.43 5.46
C SER A 124 -23.95 -36.16 4.16
N GLY A 125 -23.57 -37.45 4.23
CA GLY A 125 -23.23 -38.28 3.06
C GLY A 125 -24.28 -39.32 2.64
N THR A 126 -25.45 -39.38 3.29
CA THR A 126 -26.46 -40.44 3.05
C THR A 126 -27.85 -39.90 2.66
N GLU A 127 -27.90 -38.76 1.97
CA GLU A 127 -29.08 -38.36 1.20
C GLU A 127 -28.64 -37.87 -0.19
N ARG A 128 -28.46 -38.81 -1.12
CA ARG A 128 -28.61 -38.61 -2.56
C ARG A 128 -29.24 -39.85 -3.18
#